data_AF-A0A9P6HPT4-F1
#
_entry.id   AF-A0A9P6HPT4-F1
#
_cell.length_a   1.000
_cell.length_b   1.000
_cell.length_c   1.000
_cell.angle_alpha   90.00
_cell.angle_beta   90.00
_cell.angle_gamma   90.00
#
_symmetry.space_group_name_H-M   'P 1'
#
loop_
_entity.id
_entity.type
_entity.pdbx_description
1 polymer ?
#
loop_
_entity_poly.entity_id
_entity_poly.type
_entity_poly.pdbx_seq_one_letter_code
_entity_poly.pdbx_strand_id
1 'polypeptide(L)'
;MFRANSKVPQPRVGERKVTKQLAGLVDGGFEEGQYEAALASLDQIRSPEYSPLPAHIRQATCIALGVPPALRASAAVPRKGAGSGASPESTPFIPDETALRYSPLPSQQAVDVARTLLFSFAATNSPASLLRAFPNYPSNPDPSLIRGRAEGTDVDLDGDDSVIARVASLSVKSATSVWSMLRPGFVRWDIAVAEAEGKGKGTKRKPPKAKQESYEDGEDFSVPVSEDAWPVLEWLVSLFERDAETTENEGKPYYSPLLLLTIPGSRNDDPRWDAGAILDIVLLSLSQHKKQRKGSGIRLLSQLISLTSTTRFDLPMFVGALCGRVPIEDWPLLQTALEYLPDKQPYLHFKLLVCIHYLGQLSRSDGPVKAKRAAPRARGARTEEERPEGSNMGDSVVRTYAIPNWKSTVGPLVSASYKGQNNVGMYCKIKYELLVAYASLNDHQELGGRDAGWDEELHDGSLRKTIETAFDPRLVRKKEDAEGVNLLGELLGDILFEAK
;
A
#
# COMPACT_ATOMS: atom_id res chain seq x y z
N MET A 1 -20.34 -36.78 21.57
CA MET A 1 -19.82 -36.96 20.19
C MET A 1 -20.65 -36.12 19.22
N PHE A 2 -20.27 -34.85 19.01
CA PHE A 2 -20.84 -34.02 17.94
C PHE A 2 -19.88 -34.08 16.76
N ARG A 3 -20.23 -34.83 15.70
CA ARG A 3 -19.55 -34.75 14.41
C ARG A 3 -19.93 -33.42 13.77
N ALA A 4 -19.08 -32.41 13.92
CA ALA A 4 -19.15 -31.22 13.08
C ALA A 4 -18.88 -31.68 11.64
N ASN A 5 -19.94 -31.77 10.83
CA ASN A 5 -19.85 -31.91 9.39
C ASN A 5 -19.25 -30.62 8.83
N SER A 6 -17.93 -30.50 8.88
CA SER A 6 -17.19 -29.52 8.09
C SER A 6 -17.31 -29.96 6.63
N LYS A 7 -18.41 -29.53 5.98
CA LYS A 7 -18.51 -29.58 4.52
C LYS A 7 -17.37 -28.70 4.02
N VAL A 8 -16.33 -29.33 3.48
CA VAL A 8 -15.28 -28.65 2.72
C VAL A 8 -15.98 -27.72 1.72
N PRO A 9 -15.79 -26.39 1.81
CA PRO A 9 -16.41 -25.45 0.90
C PRO A 9 -16.02 -25.85 -0.52
N GLN A 10 -17.00 -26.13 -1.38
CA GLN A 10 -16.69 -26.32 -2.79
C GLN A 10 -16.05 -25.04 -3.34
N PRO A 11 -15.01 -25.14 -4.19
CA PRO A 11 -14.37 -23.97 -4.78
C PRO A 11 -15.44 -23.14 -5.48
N ARG A 12 -15.52 -21.85 -5.11
CA ARG A 12 -16.52 -20.93 -5.65
C ARG A 12 -16.40 -20.94 -7.18
N VAL A 13 -17.50 -21.26 -7.86
CA VAL A 13 -17.65 -21.07 -9.30
C VAL A 13 -17.20 -19.63 -9.60
N GLY A 14 -16.25 -19.46 -10.52
CA GLY A 14 -15.70 -18.14 -10.83
C GLY A 14 -16.79 -17.12 -11.19
N GLU A 15 -16.57 -15.87 -10.82
CA GLU A 15 -17.54 -14.80 -11.06
C GLU A 15 -17.85 -14.65 -12.56
N ARG A 16 -19.14 -14.59 -12.90
CA ARG A 16 -19.63 -14.37 -14.26
C ARG A 16 -19.57 -12.88 -14.61
N LYS A 17 -19.39 -12.53 -15.87
CA LYS A 17 -19.50 -11.12 -16.30
C LYS A 17 -20.95 -10.65 -16.16
N VAL A 18 -21.14 -9.42 -15.69
CA VAL A 18 -22.44 -8.73 -15.67
C VAL A 18 -22.98 -8.64 -17.11
N THR A 19 -24.30 -8.79 -17.27
CA THR A 19 -24.95 -8.73 -18.60
C THR A 19 -24.93 -7.31 -19.14
N LYS A 20 -24.88 -7.16 -20.48
CA LYS A 20 -24.89 -5.84 -21.13
C LYS A 20 -26.10 -4.97 -20.75
N GLN A 21 -27.25 -5.60 -20.50
CA GLN A 21 -28.47 -4.88 -20.10
C GLN A 21 -28.34 -4.24 -18.71
N LEU A 22 -27.80 -4.98 -17.73
CA LEU A 22 -27.57 -4.45 -16.39
C LEU A 22 -26.48 -3.37 -16.40
N ALA A 23 -25.44 -3.56 -17.23
CA ALA A 23 -24.42 -2.55 -17.43
C ALA A 23 -25.00 -1.24 -17.99
N GLY A 24 -25.81 -1.35 -19.06
CA GLY A 24 -26.44 -0.19 -19.70
C GLY A 24 -27.36 0.62 -18.79
N LEU A 25 -27.98 -0.01 -17.79
CA LEU A 25 -28.77 0.70 -16.77
C LEU A 25 -27.89 1.63 -15.93
N VAL A 26 -26.72 1.16 -15.52
CA VAL A 26 -25.74 1.94 -14.75
C VAL A 26 -25.11 3.03 -15.63
N ASP A 27 -24.74 2.67 -16.86
CA ASP A 27 -24.13 3.59 -17.82
C ASP A 27 -25.06 4.76 -18.14
N GLY A 28 -26.34 4.51 -18.41
CA GLY A 28 -27.33 5.56 -18.66
C GLY A 28 -27.45 6.57 -17.51
N GLY A 29 -27.42 6.10 -16.25
CA GLY A 29 -27.41 6.98 -15.08
C GLY A 29 -26.14 7.85 -15.00
N PHE A 30 -24.97 7.30 -15.36
CA PHE A 30 -23.73 8.07 -15.40
C PHE A 30 -23.69 9.06 -16.57
N GLU A 31 -24.23 8.70 -17.72
CA GLU A 31 -24.38 9.57 -18.90
C GLU A 31 -25.30 10.76 -18.62
N GLU A 32 -26.41 10.52 -17.90
CA GLU A 32 -27.36 11.54 -17.46
C GLU A 32 -26.86 12.34 -16.24
N GLY A 33 -25.64 12.11 -15.74
CA GLY A 33 -25.09 12.80 -14.56
C GLY A 33 -25.86 12.51 -13.26
N GLN A 34 -26.72 11.49 -13.23
CA GLN A 34 -27.47 11.04 -12.05
C GLN A 34 -26.60 10.06 -11.24
N TYR A 35 -25.47 10.55 -10.74
CA TYR A 35 -24.44 9.73 -10.11
C TYR A 35 -24.99 8.88 -8.96
N GLU A 36 -25.86 9.42 -8.11
CA GLU A 36 -26.47 8.70 -6.99
C GLU A 36 -27.35 7.54 -7.46
N ALA A 37 -28.17 7.76 -8.48
CA ALA A 37 -29.05 6.72 -9.04
C ALA A 37 -28.25 5.63 -9.76
N ALA A 38 -27.19 6.02 -10.48
CA ALA A 38 -26.26 5.08 -11.11
C ALA A 38 -25.54 4.21 -10.07
N LEU A 39 -25.01 4.81 -9.01
CA LEU A 39 -24.35 4.10 -7.92
C LEU A 39 -25.32 3.19 -7.15
N ALA A 40 -26.57 3.63 -6.92
CA ALA A 40 -27.59 2.79 -6.31
C ALA A 40 -27.95 1.59 -7.19
N SER A 41 -28.08 1.80 -8.50
CA SER A 41 -28.30 0.71 -9.47
C SER A 41 -27.12 -0.26 -9.48
N LEU A 42 -25.89 0.25 -9.41
CA LEU A 42 -24.67 -0.54 -9.32
C LEU A 42 -24.61 -1.38 -8.03
N ASP A 43 -25.09 -0.84 -6.89
CA ASP A 43 -25.22 -1.60 -5.64
C ASP A 43 -26.29 -2.69 -5.72
N GLN A 44 -27.41 -2.43 -6.40
CA GLN A 44 -28.49 -3.42 -6.56
C GLN A 44 -28.07 -4.63 -7.41
N ILE A 45 -27.20 -4.43 -8.41
CA ILE A 45 -26.69 -5.53 -9.26
C ILE A 45 -25.46 -6.23 -8.67
N ARG A 46 -24.91 -5.72 -7.55
CA ARG A 46 -23.78 -6.33 -6.85
C ARG A 46 -24.17 -7.72 -6.35
N SER A 47 -23.34 -8.71 -6.69
CA SER A 47 -23.58 -10.11 -6.31
C SER A 47 -22.25 -10.86 -6.27
N PRO A 48 -22.08 -11.84 -5.36
CA PRO A 48 -20.89 -12.68 -5.34
C PRO A 48 -20.74 -13.55 -6.60
N GLU A 49 -21.81 -13.72 -7.37
CA GLU A 49 -21.81 -14.51 -8.62
C GLU A 49 -21.38 -13.68 -9.84
N TYR A 50 -21.43 -12.34 -9.76
CA TYR A 50 -21.20 -11.46 -10.88
C TYR A 50 -20.05 -10.48 -10.62
N SER A 51 -19.11 -10.45 -11.56
CA SER A 51 -17.93 -9.61 -11.53
C SER A 51 -18.24 -8.20 -12.03
N PRO A 52 -18.10 -7.14 -11.22
CA PRO A 52 -18.46 -5.77 -11.61
C PRO A 52 -17.57 -5.26 -12.73
N LEU A 53 -18.11 -4.52 -13.69
CA LEU A 53 -17.33 -4.04 -14.82
C LEU A 53 -16.17 -3.14 -14.36
N PRO A 54 -14.94 -3.31 -14.89
CA PRO A 54 -13.79 -2.50 -14.49
C PRO A 54 -14.04 -0.99 -14.63
N ALA A 55 -14.78 -0.58 -15.66
CA ALA A 55 -15.14 0.82 -15.89
C ALA A 55 -15.98 1.39 -14.73
N HIS A 56 -17.00 0.66 -14.27
CA HIS A 56 -17.86 1.06 -13.16
C HIS A 56 -17.07 1.22 -11.85
N ILE A 57 -16.12 0.31 -11.59
CA ILE A 57 -15.23 0.42 -10.43
C ILE A 57 -14.36 1.68 -10.56
N ARG A 58 -13.75 1.95 -11.72
CA ARG A 58 -12.96 3.17 -11.93
C ARG A 58 -13.80 4.44 -11.72
N GLN A 59 -15.00 4.50 -12.29
CA GLN A 59 -15.91 5.64 -12.13
C GLN A 59 -16.30 5.84 -10.65
N ALA A 60 -16.72 4.77 -9.96
CA ALA A 60 -17.04 4.82 -8.54
C ALA A 60 -15.83 5.28 -7.70
N THR A 61 -14.63 4.79 -7.99
CA THR A 61 -13.39 5.24 -7.32
C THR A 61 -13.10 6.72 -7.60
N CYS A 62 -13.23 7.20 -8.83
CA CYS A 62 -13.06 8.63 -9.16
C CYS A 62 -14.09 9.51 -8.45
N ILE A 63 -15.34 9.06 -8.32
CA ILE A 63 -16.37 9.76 -7.53
C ILE A 63 -15.98 9.73 -6.05
N ALA A 64 -15.52 8.60 -5.51
CA ALA A 64 -15.15 8.44 -4.09
C ALA A 64 -13.92 9.28 -3.68
N LEU A 65 -13.01 9.56 -4.62
CA LEU A 65 -11.87 10.47 -4.44
C LEU A 65 -12.29 11.94 -4.38
N GLY A 66 -13.55 12.25 -4.71
CA GLY A 66 -14.15 13.56 -4.52
C GLY A 66 -13.90 14.55 -5.67
N VAL A 67 -14.54 15.71 -5.52
CA VAL A 67 -14.38 16.87 -6.42
C VAL A 67 -13.65 17.97 -5.64
N PRO A 68 -12.53 18.50 -6.15
CA PRO A 68 -11.81 19.59 -5.51
C PRO A 68 -12.74 20.76 -5.11
N PRO A 69 -12.64 21.31 -3.88
CA PRO A 69 -13.51 22.39 -3.41
C PRO A 69 -13.51 23.62 -4.33
N ALA A 70 -12.37 23.93 -4.95
CA ALA A 70 -12.23 25.05 -5.89
C ALA A 70 -13.16 24.92 -7.11
N LEU A 71 -13.34 23.70 -7.63
CA LEU A 71 -14.24 23.44 -8.76
C LEU A 71 -15.70 23.57 -8.36
N ARG A 72 -16.06 23.14 -7.14
CA ARG A 72 -17.41 23.30 -6.59
C ARG A 72 -17.77 24.79 -6.41
N ALA A 73 -16.83 25.59 -5.91
CA ALA A 73 -17.02 27.02 -5.75
C ALA A 73 -17.24 27.73 -7.09
N SER A 74 -16.48 27.35 -8.12
CA SER A 74 -16.63 27.89 -9.49
C SER A 74 -18.00 27.56 -10.09
N ALA A 75 -18.48 26.32 -9.92
CA ALA A 75 -19.78 25.90 -10.43
C ALA A 75 -20.97 26.60 -9.73
N ALA A 76 -20.80 27.05 -8.49
CA ALA A 76 -21.85 27.70 -7.71
C ALA A 76 -22.05 29.18 -8.06
N VAL A 77 -21.15 29.83 -8.79
CA VAL A 77 -21.30 31.24 -9.17
C VAL A 77 -22.32 31.34 -10.30
N PRO A 78 -23.54 31.87 -10.06
CA PRO A 78 -24.49 32.06 -11.14
C PRO A 78 -23.85 33.03 -12.14
N ARG A 79 -23.80 32.64 -13.42
CA ARG A 79 -23.32 33.50 -14.52
C ARG A 79 -24.21 34.75 -14.54
N LYS A 80 -23.83 35.79 -13.78
CA LYS A 80 -24.48 37.09 -13.81
C LYS A 80 -24.34 37.58 -15.24
N GLY A 81 -25.48 37.63 -15.94
CA GLY A 81 -25.57 37.92 -17.36
C GLY A 81 -24.65 39.06 -17.74
N ALA A 82 -23.74 38.77 -18.67
CA ALA A 82 -23.06 39.80 -19.42
C ALA A 82 -24.15 40.74 -19.96
N GLY A 83 -24.04 42.01 -19.55
CA GLY A 83 -25.11 42.98 -19.62
C GLY A 83 -25.87 42.95 -20.95
N SER A 84 -27.17 42.65 -20.83
CA SER A 84 -28.17 43.08 -21.80
C SER A 84 -28.14 44.61 -21.84
N GLY A 85 -27.35 45.15 -22.77
CA GLY A 85 -27.55 46.50 -23.27
C GLY A 85 -28.87 46.51 -24.02
N ALA A 86 -29.92 46.93 -23.32
CA ALA A 86 -31.21 47.43 -23.78
C ALA A 86 -31.58 47.19 -25.27
N SER A 87 -32.48 46.23 -25.51
CA SER A 87 -33.50 46.39 -26.56
C SER A 87 -34.79 45.70 -26.11
N PRO A 88 -35.84 46.47 -25.74
CA PRO A 88 -37.10 45.92 -25.32
C PRO A 88 -38.04 45.87 -26.51
N GLU A 89 -38.24 44.70 -27.14
CA GLU A 89 -39.54 44.38 -27.74
C GLU A 89 -39.62 42.91 -28.20
N SER A 90 -40.53 42.20 -27.54
CA SER A 90 -41.27 41.02 -27.99
C SER A 90 -40.49 39.89 -28.70
N THR A 91 -39.99 38.94 -27.92
CA THR A 91 -39.98 37.53 -28.35
C THR A 91 -40.41 36.63 -27.19
N PRO A 92 -41.15 35.54 -27.47
CA PRO A 92 -41.69 34.67 -26.45
C PRO A 92 -40.55 33.99 -25.68
N PHE A 93 -40.65 34.07 -24.36
CA PHE A 93 -39.79 33.45 -23.37
C PHE A 93 -39.79 31.93 -23.59
N ILE A 94 -38.84 31.42 -24.39
CA ILE A 94 -38.55 29.99 -24.42
C ILE A 94 -37.89 29.72 -23.06
N PRO A 95 -38.51 28.94 -22.16
CA PRO A 95 -37.85 28.55 -20.93
C PRO A 95 -36.53 27.89 -21.32
N ASP A 96 -35.42 28.39 -20.77
CA ASP A 96 -34.09 27.84 -20.97
C ASP A 96 -34.00 26.49 -20.21
N GLU A 97 -34.83 25.53 -20.61
CA GLU A 97 -34.88 24.14 -20.13
C GLU A 97 -33.55 23.40 -20.42
N THR A 98 -32.71 24.02 -21.26
CA THR A 98 -31.34 23.61 -21.56
C THR A 98 -30.34 23.96 -20.45
N ALA A 99 -30.61 24.96 -19.60
CA ALA A 99 -29.71 25.34 -18.50
C ALA A 99 -29.89 24.50 -17.22
N LEU A 100 -30.95 23.70 -17.11
CA LEU A 100 -31.26 22.84 -15.97
C LEU A 100 -30.66 21.43 -16.06
N ARG A 101 -30.03 21.08 -17.18
CA ARG A 101 -29.63 19.71 -17.46
C ARG A 101 -28.12 19.53 -17.27
N TYR A 102 -27.80 18.76 -16.23
CA TYR A 102 -26.50 18.11 -15.96
C TYR A 102 -25.47 18.99 -15.23
N SER A 103 -25.42 18.84 -13.91
CA SER A 103 -24.19 19.12 -13.17
C SER A 103 -23.19 18.02 -13.55
N PRO A 104 -22.09 18.33 -14.27
CA PRO A 104 -21.09 17.32 -14.65
C PRO A 104 -20.24 16.86 -13.45
N LEU A 105 -20.49 17.41 -12.27
CA LEU A 105 -19.73 17.16 -11.06
C LEU A 105 -20.58 16.38 -10.04
N PRO A 106 -20.05 15.28 -9.48
CA PRO A 106 -20.69 14.55 -8.40
C PRO A 106 -20.96 15.43 -7.18
N SER A 107 -22.17 15.29 -6.63
CA SER A 107 -22.54 15.90 -5.36
C SER A 107 -21.74 15.27 -4.21
N GLN A 108 -21.74 15.91 -3.02
CA GLN A 108 -21.15 15.28 -1.84
C GLN A 108 -21.84 13.97 -1.47
N GLN A 109 -23.16 13.88 -1.67
CA GLN A 109 -23.92 12.65 -1.43
C GLN A 109 -23.46 11.52 -2.35
N ALA A 110 -23.22 11.80 -3.63
CA ALA A 110 -22.67 10.82 -4.56
C ALA A 110 -21.28 10.32 -4.13
N VAL A 111 -20.42 11.20 -3.61
CA VAL A 111 -19.11 10.83 -3.07
C VAL A 111 -19.26 9.84 -1.91
N ASP A 112 -20.17 10.13 -0.96
CA ASP A 112 -20.37 9.29 0.23
C ASP A 112 -21.01 7.94 -0.12
N VAL A 113 -21.96 7.92 -1.07
CA VAL A 113 -22.55 6.69 -1.62
C VAL A 113 -21.49 5.86 -2.33
N ALA A 114 -20.62 6.47 -3.15
CA ALA A 114 -19.56 5.76 -3.85
C ALA A 114 -18.57 5.11 -2.87
N ARG A 115 -18.17 5.82 -1.82
CA ARG A 115 -17.30 5.26 -0.76
C ARG A 115 -17.95 4.05 -0.11
N THR A 116 -19.22 4.14 0.28
CA THR A 116 -19.97 3.03 0.89
C THR A 116 -20.09 1.84 -0.07
N LEU A 117 -20.34 2.11 -1.36
CA LEU A 117 -20.45 1.10 -2.39
C LEU A 117 -19.14 0.35 -2.61
N LEU A 118 -17.99 1.03 -2.61
CA LEU A 118 -16.68 0.37 -2.73
C LEU A 118 -16.44 -0.66 -1.62
N PHE A 119 -16.76 -0.31 -0.36
CA PHE A 119 -16.68 -1.27 0.76
C PHE A 119 -17.71 -2.40 0.62
N SER A 120 -18.90 -2.11 0.11
CA SER A 120 -19.92 -3.14 -0.17
C SER A 120 -19.46 -4.13 -1.23
N PHE A 121 -18.79 -3.66 -2.28
CA PHE A 121 -18.09 -4.49 -3.26
C PHE A 121 -16.98 -5.30 -2.61
N ALA A 122 -16.13 -4.69 -1.77
CA ALA A 122 -15.08 -5.40 -1.04
C ALA A 122 -15.61 -6.51 -0.14
N ALA A 123 -16.84 -6.40 0.37
CA ALA A 123 -17.50 -7.43 1.16
C ALA A 123 -18.10 -8.55 0.30
N THR A 124 -18.46 -8.28 -0.95
CA THR A 124 -19.25 -9.20 -1.78
C THR A 124 -18.42 -9.91 -2.85
N ASN A 125 -17.59 -9.15 -3.56
CA ASN A 125 -16.84 -9.59 -4.73
C ASN A 125 -15.40 -9.94 -4.38
N SER A 126 -14.77 -10.77 -5.20
CA SER A 126 -13.37 -11.13 -5.05
C SER A 126 -12.45 -9.91 -5.21
N PRO A 127 -11.38 -9.79 -4.41
CA PRO A 127 -10.41 -8.69 -4.55
C PRO A 127 -9.84 -8.59 -5.97
N ALA A 128 -9.57 -9.73 -6.63
CA ALA A 128 -9.04 -9.79 -7.99
C ALA A 128 -9.99 -9.13 -9.02
N SER A 129 -11.30 -9.32 -8.87
CA SER A 129 -12.30 -8.72 -9.76
C SER A 129 -12.39 -7.20 -9.66
N LEU A 130 -12.06 -6.65 -8.50
CA LEU A 130 -12.11 -5.22 -8.22
C LEU A 130 -10.81 -4.55 -8.68
N LEU A 131 -9.67 -5.15 -8.34
CA LEU A 131 -8.35 -4.60 -8.66
C LEU A 131 -7.99 -4.65 -10.15
N ARG A 132 -8.68 -5.47 -10.97
CA ARG A 132 -8.55 -5.42 -12.43
C ARG A 132 -8.90 -4.07 -13.05
N ALA A 133 -9.58 -3.21 -12.30
CA ALA A 133 -9.92 -1.85 -12.72
C ALA A 133 -8.71 -0.92 -12.83
N PHE A 134 -7.57 -1.28 -12.22
CA PHE A 134 -6.42 -0.40 -12.03
C PHE A 134 -5.12 -0.98 -12.64
N PRO A 135 -4.09 -0.13 -12.82
CA PRO A 135 -2.80 -0.59 -13.29
C PRO A 135 -2.17 -1.59 -12.32
N ASN A 136 -1.62 -2.66 -12.87
CA ASN A 136 -0.83 -3.66 -12.16
C ASN A 136 0.37 -4.10 -13.00
N TYR A 137 1.31 -4.78 -12.36
CA TYR A 137 2.55 -5.27 -12.96
C TYR A 137 2.53 -6.80 -12.96
N PRO A 138 2.03 -7.45 -14.03
CA PRO A 138 2.00 -8.91 -14.10
C PRO A 138 3.41 -9.50 -14.00
N SER A 139 3.55 -10.70 -13.42
CA SER A 139 4.86 -11.34 -13.22
C SER A 139 5.53 -11.82 -14.52
N ASN A 140 4.73 -12.19 -15.51
CA ASN A 140 5.23 -12.50 -16.85
C ASN A 140 4.63 -11.49 -17.84
N PRO A 141 5.19 -10.27 -17.90
CA PRO A 141 4.70 -9.29 -18.83
C PRO A 141 5.09 -9.75 -20.23
N ASP A 142 4.09 -10.15 -21.04
CA ASP A 142 4.33 -10.39 -22.45
C ASP A 142 4.98 -9.12 -23.04
N PRO A 143 6.18 -9.22 -23.65
CA PRO A 143 6.88 -8.06 -24.20
C PRO A 143 6.05 -7.25 -25.20
N SER A 144 5.08 -7.90 -25.85
CA SER A 144 4.12 -7.22 -26.75
C SER A 144 3.13 -6.33 -25.97
N LEU A 145 2.81 -6.67 -24.72
CA LEU A 145 1.93 -5.93 -23.81
C LEU A 145 2.65 -4.86 -22.97
N ILE A 146 3.98 -4.92 -22.86
CA ILE A 146 4.75 -3.88 -22.15
C ILE A 146 4.62 -2.53 -22.87
N ARG A 147 4.37 -2.52 -24.19
CA ARG A 147 4.02 -1.31 -24.95
C ARG A 147 2.51 -1.16 -25.21
N GLY A 148 1.74 -2.24 -25.10
CA GLY A 148 0.29 -2.27 -25.22
C GLY A 148 -0.38 -2.47 -23.86
N ARG A 149 -0.69 -1.34 -23.19
CA ARG A 149 -1.63 -1.21 -22.05
C ARG A 149 -2.58 -2.41 -21.92
N ALA A 150 -2.55 -3.09 -20.77
CA ALA A 150 -3.40 -4.21 -20.33
C ALA A 150 -4.44 -4.70 -21.36
N GLU A 151 -4.07 -5.76 -22.09
CA GLU A 151 -4.93 -6.52 -23.00
C GLU A 151 -6.32 -6.74 -22.36
N GLY A 152 -7.35 -6.12 -22.93
CA GLY A 152 -8.72 -6.12 -22.42
C GLY A 152 -9.22 -4.80 -21.84
N THR A 153 -8.41 -3.74 -21.82
CA THR A 153 -8.85 -2.36 -21.54
C THR A 153 -8.90 -1.45 -22.77
N ASP A 154 -8.72 -1.99 -23.97
CA ASP A 154 -9.25 -1.38 -25.21
C ASP A 154 -10.78 -1.52 -25.20
N VAL A 155 -11.40 -0.89 -24.20
CA VAL A 155 -12.74 -0.39 -24.33
C VAL A 155 -12.62 0.67 -25.40
N ASP A 156 -13.25 0.43 -26.55
CA ASP A 156 -13.41 1.41 -27.61
C ASP A 156 -13.79 2.76 -26.98
N LEU A 157 -12.82 3.67 -26.89
CA LEU A 157 -13.00 4.99 -26.28
C LEU A 157 -14.01 5.84 -27.05
N ASP A 158 -14.37 5.39 -28.25
CA ASP A 158 -15.41 5.95 -29.09
C ASP A 158 -16.82 5.77 -28.49
N GLY A 159 -16.98 5.00 -27.40
CA GLY A 159 -18.24 4.84 -26.66
C GLY A 159 -18.30 5.42 -25.25
N ASP A 160 -17.26 6.11 -24.75
CA ASP A 160 -17.28 6.72 -23.41
C ASP A 160 -18.07 8.04 -23.42
N ASP A 161 -19.40 7.95 -23.48
CA ASP A 161 -20.29 9.12 -23.60
C ASP A 161 -20.39 9.93 -22.29
N SER A 162 -20.28 9.28 -21.12
CA SER A 162 -20.37 9.96 -19.82
C SER A 162 -19.11 10.76 -19.46
N VAL A 163 -19.30 11.93 -18.84
CA VAL A 163 -18.19 12.78 -18.34
C VAL A 163 -17.31 12.01 -17.36
N ILE A 164 -17.92 11.23 -16.46
CA ILE A 164 -17.19 10.47 -15.45
C ILE A 164 -16.43 9.27 -16.04
N ALA A 165 -16.94 8.60 -17.08
CA ALA A 165 -16.17 7.59 -17.81
C ALA A 165 -14.89 8.20 -18.36
N ARG A 166 -14.99 9.37 -19.00
CA ARG A 166 -13.82 10.09 -19.54
C ARG A 166 -12.84 10.50 -18.46
N VAL A 167 -13.31 11.11 -17.37
CA VAL A 167 -12.46 11.47 -16.21
C VAL A 167 -11.70 10.25 -15.70
N ALA A 168 -12.43 9.16 -15.42
CA ALA A 168 -11.86 7.95 -14.86
C ALA A 168 -10.87 7.28 -15.83
N SER A 169 -11.21 7.23 -17.12
CA SER A 169 -10.34 6.76 -18.19
C SER A 169 -9.06 7.59 -18.23
N LEU A 170 -9.13 8.92 -18.35
CA LEU A 170 -7.96 9.80 -18.42
C LEU A 170 -7.06 9.69 -17.18
N SER A 171 -7.63 9.74 -15.98
CA SER A 171 -6.87 9.62 -14.73
C SER A 171 -6.14 8.28 -14.62
N VAL A 172 -6.83 7.16 -14.87
CA VAL A 172 -6.21 5.83 -14.82
C VAL A 172 -5.18 5.64 -15.92
N LYS A 173 -5.39 6.23 -17.09
CA LYS A 173 -4.43 6.19 -18.19
C LYS A 173 -3.11 6.88 -17.86
N SER A 174 -3.14 7.92 -17.03
CA SER A 174 -1.94 8.60 -16.50
C SER A 174 -1.32 7.94 -15.27
N ALA A 175 -2.04 6.99 -14.65
CA ALA A 175 -1.58 6.32 -13.43
C ALA A 175 -0.47 5.32 -13.76
N THR A 176 0.70 5.46 -13.12
CA THR A 176 1.79 4.46 -13.22
C THR A 176 1.52 3.25 -12.35
N SER A 177 0.84 3.43 -11.23
CA SER A 177 0.46 2.40 -10.27
C SER A 177 -0.88 2.73 -9.61
N VAL A 178 -1.52 1.73 -9.00
CA VAL A 178 -2.73 1.93 -8.18
C VAL A 178 -2.52 3.01 -7.11
N TRP A 179 -1.32 3.09 -6.52
CA TRP A 179 -1.00 4.04 -5.44
C TRP A 179 -1.00 5.50 -5.89
N SER A 180 -0.74 5.77 -7.18
CA SER A 180 -0.79 7.13 -7.72
C SER A 180 -2.19 7.75 -7.65
N MET A 181 -3.26 6.94 -7.54
CA MET A 181 -4.62 7.43 -7.41
C MET A 181 -4.90 8.18 -6.11
N LEU A 182 -4.08 7.92 -5.09
CA LEU A 182 -4.26 8.50 -3.76
C LEU A 182 -3.68 9.91 -3.69
N ARG A 183 -2.82 10.30 -4.64
CA ARG A 183 -2.14 11.58 -4.63
C ARG A 183 -3.11 12.75 -4.89
N PRO A 184 -2.84 13.94 -4.34
CA PRO A 184 -3.58 15.14 -4.70
C PRO A 184 -3.57 15.37 -6.21
N GLY A 185 -4.69 15.85 -6.76
CA GLY A 185 -4.80 16.18 -8.18
C GLY A 185 -4.93 14.99 -9.13
N PHE A 186 -5.03 13.75 -8.64
CA PHE A 186 -5.20 12.57 -9.49
C PHE A 186 -6.44 12.65 -10.40
N VAL A 187 -7.56 13.10 -9.84
CA VAL A 187 -8.82 13.26 -10.59
C VAL A 187 -8.88 14.64 -11.24
N ARG A 188 -8.69 14.69 -12.55
CA ARG A 188 -8.63 15.92 -13.35
C ARG A 188 -9.98 16.25 -13.98
N TRP A 189 -10.89 16.72 -13.14
CA TRP A 189 -12.25 17.12 -13.54
C TRP A 189 -12.27 18.27 -14.55
N ASP A 190 -11.29 19.16 -14.48
CA ASP A 190 -11.11 20.33 -15.34
C ASP A 190 -10.96 19.95 -16.83
N ILE A 191 -10.13 18.95 -17.14
CA ILE A 191 -9.90 18.50 -18.52
C ILE A 191 -11.20 17.95 -19.12
N ALA A 192 -11.87 17.04 -18.41
CA ALA A 192 -13.01 16.34 -18.97
C ALA A 192 -14.23 17.25 -19.19
N VAL A 193 -14.39 18.28 -18.35
CA VAL A 193 -15.42 19.31 -18.51
C VAL A 193 -15.09 20.22 -19.70
N ALA A 194 -13.84 20.68 -19.84
CA ALA A 194 -13.43 21.52 -20.95
C ALA A 194 -13.58 20.83 -22.32
N GLU A 195 -13.27 19.53 -22.40
CA GLU A 195 -13.47 18.74 -23.63
C GLU A 195 -14.94 18.50 -23.98
N ALA A 196 -15.83 18.44 -22.96
CA ALA A 196 -17.27 18.30 -23.17
C ALA A 196 -17.86 19.53 -23.86
N GLU A 197 -17.46 20.72 -23.45
CA GLU A 197 -17.95 21.99 -23.99
C GLU A 197 -17.44 22.27 -25.43
N GLY A 198 -16.28 21.72 -25.80
CA GLY A 198 -15.58 22.01 -27.06
C GLY A 198 -16.10 21.28 -28.32
N LYS A 199 -17.01 20.31 -28.21
CA LYS A 199 -17.53 19.54 -29.37
C LYS A 199 -18.60 20.27 -30.20
N GLY A 200 -18.83 21.57 -29.93
CA GLY A 200 -19.68 22.44 -30.74
C GLY A 200 -19.30 22.44 -32.22
N LYS A 201 -20.26 22.06 -33.06
CA LYS A 201 -20.15 21.79 -34.50
C LYS A 201 -19.86 23.07 -35.30
N GLY A 202 -18.65 23.62 -35.23
CA GLY A 202 -18.33 24.80 -36.02
C GLY A 202 -16.94 25.33 -35.75
N THR A 203 -16.07 25.18 -36.75
CA THR A 203 -14.71 25.71 -36.80
C THR A 203 -13.67 24.77 -36.18
N LYS A 204 -12.99 24.03 -37.05
CA LYS A 204 -11.68 23.41 -36.81
C LYS A 204 -10.64 24.49 -36.47
N ARG A 205 -10.78 25.17 -35.34
CA ARG A 205 -9.65 25.86 -34.75
C ARG A 205 -8.74 24.75 -34.28
N LYS A 206 -7.55 24.65 -34.90
CA LYS A 206 -6.45 23.85 -34.37
C LYS A 206 -6.45 24.15 -32.87
N PRO A 207 -6.56 23.13 -31.98
CA PRO A 207 -6.40 23.38 -30.57
C PRO A 207 -5.12 24.22 -30.48
N PRO A 208 -5.15 25.38 -29.81
CA PRO A 208 -3.90 26.05 -29.52
C PRO A 208 -3.02 24.94 -28.99
N LYS A 209 -1.78 24.82 -29.49
CA LYS A 209 -0.79 24.00 -28.80
C LYS A 209 -0.77 24.61 -27.42
N ALA A 210 -1.62 24.09 -26.53
CA ALA A 210 -1.52 24.24 -25.11
C ALA A 210 -0.09 23.80 -24.97
N LYS A 211 0.77 24.79 -24.71
CA LYS A 211 2.00 24.47 -24.03
C LYS A 211 1.47 23.60 -22.93
N GLN A 212 1.73 22.30 -23.06
CA GLN A 212 1.76 21.39 -21.97
C GLN A 212 2.85 22.05 -21.14
N GLU A 213 2.46 23.11 -20.41
CA GLU A 213 3.15 23.65 -19.28
C GLU A 213 3.23 22.38 -18.47
N SER A 214 4.38 21.75 -18.62
CA SER A 214 4.77 20.62 -17.86
C SER A 214 4.66 21.15 -16.45
N TYR A 215 3.51 20.91 -15.82
CA TYR A 215 3.30 20.93 -14.38
C TYR A 215 4.21 19.86 -13.73
N GLU A 216 5.41 19.65 -14.27
CA GLU A 216 6.39 18.65 -13.89
C GLU A 216 7.54 19.28 -13.08
N ASP A 217 7.61 20.61 -12.91
CA ASP A 217 8.85 21.20 -12.38
C ASP A 217 8.69 22.30 -11.32
N GLY A 218 7.62 22.32 -10.52
CA GLY A 218 7.53 23.37 -9.49
C GLY A 218 6.63 23.18 -8.28
N GLU A 219 5.62 22.31 -8.31
CA GLU A 219 4.79 22.06 -7.14
C GLU A 219 5.11 20.70 -6.53
N ASP A 220 5.70 20.74 -5.34
CA ASP A 220 5.89 19.65 -4.39
C ASP A 220 4.55 18.92 -4.15
N PHE A 221 4.13 18.03 -5.04
CA PHE A 221 3.16 16.97 -4.71
C PHE A 221 3.82 15.91 -3.84
N SER A 222 4.50 16.37 -2.77
CA SER A 222 5.24 15.56 -1.82
C SER A 222 4.32 14.71 -0.96
N VAL A 223 3.02 15.04 -0.88
CA VAL A 223 2.05 14.34 -0.06
C VAL A 223 1.56 13.07 -0.78
N PRO A 224 1.84 11.86 -0.25
CA PRO A 224 1.46 10.61 -0.92
C PRO A 224 -0.05 10.33 -0.96
N VAL A 225 -0.84 10.91 -0.04
CA VAL A 225 -2.29 10.69 0.09
C VAL A 225 -3.01 12.02 0.30
N SER A 226 -3.99 12.32 -0.56
CA SER A 226 -4.86 13.50 -0.42
C SER A 226 -5.86 13.33 0.72
N GLU A 227 -6.36 14.45 1.25
CA GLU A 227 -7.32 14.45 2.38
C GLU A 227 -8.62 13.68 2.07
N ASP A 228 -9.04 13.63 0.81
CA ASP A 228 -10.25 12.92 0.36
C ASP A 228 -10.00 11.44 -0.02
N ALA A 229 -8.73 11.04 -0.15
CA ALA A 229 -8.35 9.69 -0.58
C ALA A 229 -8.21 8.67 0.56
N TRP A 230 -8.28 9.09 1.82
CA TRP A 230 -8.18 8.18 2.97
C TRP A 230 -9.21 7.02 2.96
N PRO A 231 -10.49 7.24 2.64
CA PRO A 231 -11.45 6.14 2.52
C PRO A 231 -11.10 5.15 1.40
N VAL A 232 -10.51 5.64 0.29
CA VAL A 232 -10.07 4.79 -0.81
C VAL A 232 -8.83 3.98 -0.44
N LEU A 233 -7.89 4.57 0.32
CA LEU A 233 -6.76 3.84 0.90
C LEU A 233 -7.24 2.73 1.83
N GLU A 234 -8.18 3.02 2.73
CA GLU A 234 -8.75 2.02 3.65
C GLU A 234 -9.46 0.89 2.89
N TRP A 235 -10.18 1.23 1.82
CA TRP A 235 -10.78 0.25 0.92
C TRP A 235 -9.73 -0.64 0.26
N LEU A 236 -8.66 -0.07 -0.32
CA LEU A 236 -7.57 -0.84 -0.92
C LEU A 236 -6.92 -1.79 0.09
N VAL A 237 -6.62 -1.31 1.31
CA VAL A 237 -6.06 -2.14 2.39
C VAL A 237 -6.99 -3.31 2.72
N SER A 238 -8.30 -3.07 2.81
CA SER A 238 -9.27 -4.14 3.07
C SER A 238 -9.33 -5.20 1.96
N LEU A 239 -9.10 -4.80 0.70
CA LEU A 239 -9.03 -5.75 -0.41
C LEU A 239 -7.80 -6.66 -0.31
N PHE A 240 -6.64 -6.09 0.04
CA PHE A 240 -5.41 -6.87 0.20
C PHE A 240 -5.47 -7.82 1.40
N GLU A 241 -6.05 -7.38 2.51
CA GLU A 241 -6.27 -8.28 3.67
C GLU A 241 -7.17 -9.45 3.31
N ARG A 242 -8.31 -9.20 2.66
CA ARG A 242 -9.22 -10.27 2.21
C ARG A 242 -8.56 -11.20 1.19
N ASP A 243 -7.69 -10.68 0.34
CA ASP A 243 -6.90 -11.49 -0.61
C ASP A 243 -5.89 -12.38 0.12
N ALA A 244 -5.25 -11.87 1.18
CA ALA A 244 -4.35 -12.64 2.04
C ALA A 244 -5.09 -13.74 2.82
N GLU A 245 -6.26 -13.43 3.39
CA GLU A 245 -7.13 -14.41 4.03
C GLU A 245 -7.59 -15.50 3.05
N THR A 246 -7.93 -15.14 1.81
CA THR A 246 -8.31 -16.11 0.77
C THR A 246 -7.13 -17.03 0.46
N THR A 247 -5.92 -16.47 0.36
CA THR A 247 -4.69 -17.23 0.11
C THR A 247 -4.37 -18.19 1.27
N GLU A 248 -4.53 -17.77 2.52
CA GLU A 248 -4.35 -18.62 3.70
C GLU A 248 -5.39 -19.76 3.76
N ASN A 249 -6.65 -19.47 3.42
CA ASN A 249 -7.71 -20.48 3.34
C ASN A 249 -7.46 -21.54 2.25
N GLU A 250 -6.66 -21.22 1.23
CA GLU A 250 -6.19 -22.17 0.21
C GLU A 250 -4.99 -23.02 0.69
N GLY A 251 -4.54 -22.84 1.93
CA GLY A 251 -3.40 -23.56 2.52
C GLY A 251 -2.03 -22.99 2.09
N LYS A 252 -1.99 -21.80 1.48
CA LYS A 252 -0.76 -21.08 1.15
C LYS A 252 -0.36 -20.17 2.31
N PRO A 253 0.89 -19.65 2.36
CA PRO A 253 1.25 -18.65 3.37
C PRO A 253 0.32 -17.44 3.34
N TYR A 254 0.08 -16.82 4.50
CA TYR A 254 -0.71 -15.60 4.60
C TYR A 254 0.04 -14.43 3.95
N TYR A 255 -0.33 -14.08 2.72
CA TYR A 255 0.12 -12.89 1.99
C TYR A 255 -0.87 -12.55 0.88
N SER A 256 -0.88 -11.30 0.39
CA SER A 256 -1.72 -10.89 -0.75
C SER A 256 -0.95 -10.97 -2.08
N PRO A 257 -1.24 -11.94 -2.97
CA PRO A 257 -0.71 -11.93 -4.34
C PRO A 257 -1.06 -10.64 -5.10
N LEU A 258 -2.23 -10.06 -4.86
CA LEU A 258 -2.65 -8.85 -5.56
C LEU A 258 -1.84 -7.63 -5.13
N LEU A 259 -1.50 -7.48 -3.85
CA LEU A 259 -0.61 -6.44 -3.37
C LEU A 259 0.76 -6.53 -4.05
N LEU A 260 1.31 -7.74 -4.18
CA LEU A 260 2.59 -7.98 -4.86
C LEU A 260 2.56 -7.50 -6.32
N LEU A 261 1.43 -7.65 -7.02
CA LEU A 261 1.27 -7.17 -8.40
C LEU A 261 1.19 -5.64 -8.50
N THR A 262 1.01 -4.91 -7.40
CA THR A 262 1.04 -3.43 -7.39
C THR A 262 2.46 -2.86 -7.26
N ILE A 263 3.43 -3.70 -6.91
CA ILE A 263 4.84 -3.33 -6.75
C ILE A 263 5.52 -3.56 -8.10
N PRO A 264 6.29 -2.60 -8.65
CA PRO A 264 7.01 -2.82 -9.91
C PRO A 264 7.87 -4.09 -9.89
N GLY A 265 7.79 -4.89 -10.97
CA GLY A 265 8.61 -6.09 -11.14
C GLY A 265 10.08 -5.73 -11.44
N SER A 266 11.01 -6.62 -11.08
CA SER A 266 12.38 -6.53 -11.60
C SER A 266 12.39 -6.89 -13.09
N ARG A 267 13.37 -6.36 -13.84
CA ARG A 267 13.55 -6.67 -15.26
C ARG A 267 13.92 -8.13 -15.53
N ASN A 268 14.48 -8.81 -14.53
CA ASN A 268 15.04 -10.17 -14.69
C ASN A 268 14.27 -11.23 -13.88
N ASP A 269 12.98 -11.02 -13.61
CA ASP A 269 12.18 -11.90 -12.73
C ASP A 269 12.76 -12.04 -11.30
N ASP A 270 13.60 -11.08 -10.89
CA ASP A 270 14.09 -11.02 -9.51
C ASP A 270 12.93 -10.67 -8.55
N PRO A 271 13.03 -11.05 -7.27
CA PRO A 271 12.08 -10.65 -6.24
C PRO A 271 11.79 -9.16 -6.29
N ARG A 272 10.51 -8.80 -6.14
CA ARG A 272 10.07 -7.40 -6.12
C ARG A 272 10.57 -6.76 -4.83
N TRP A 273 11.00 -5.50 -4.92
CA TRP A 273 11.55 -4.79 -3.77
C TRP A 273 11.21 -3.31 -3.75
N ASP A 274 10.76 -2.72 -4.87
CA ASP A 274 10.47 -1.29 -4.95
C ASP A 274 9.10 -0.92 -4.35
N ALA A 275 9.01 -1.05 -3.02
CA ALA A 275 7.84 -0.65 -2.25
C ALA A 275 7.82 0.85 -1.90
N GLY A 276 8.63 1.69 -2.58
CA GLY A 276 8.89 3.08 -2.18
C GLY A 276 7.60 3.90 -2.01
N ALA A 277 6.74 3.90 -3.03
CA ALA A 277 5.47 4.66 -2.98
C ALA A 277 4.53 4.19 -1.85
N ILE A 278 4.54 2.88 -1.55
CA ILE A 278 3.70 2.29 -0.49
C ILE A 278 4.27 2.65 0.88
N LEU A 279 5.60 2.61 1.03
CA LEU A 279 6.30 3.03 2.23
C LEU A 279 6.04 4.51 2.54
N ASP A 280 6.05 5.39 1.54
CA ASP A 280 5.75 6.81 1.75
C ASP A 280 4.31 7.01 2.29
N ILE A 281 3.35 6.21 1.81
CA ILE A 281 1.97 6.17 2.33
C ILE A 281 1.94 5.64 3.77
N VAL A 282 2.65 4.56 4.07
CA VAL A 282 2.74 4.00 5.43
C VAL A 282 3.28 5.03 6.40
N LEU A 283 4.40 5.68 6.06
CA LEU A 283 5.04 6.67 6.94
C LEU A 283 4.18 7.92 7.13
N LEU A 284 3.55 8.42 6.06
CA LEU A 284 2.56 9.48 6.18
C LEU A 284 1.41 9.07 7.11
N SER A 285 0.92 7.83 6.99
CA SER A 285 -0.19 7.31 7.78
C SER A 285 0.17 7.20 9.26
N LEU A 286 1.36 6.71 9.57
CA LEU A 286 1.84 6.57 10.95
C LEU A 286 1.99 7.92 11.64
N SER A 287 2.33 8.99 10.91
CA SER A 287 2.52 10.34 11.46
C SER A 287 1.21 11.09 11.67
N GLN A 288 0.07 10.55 11.21
CA GLN A 288 -1.24 11.17 11.42
C GLN A 288 -1.72 11.06 12.87
N HIS A 289 -2.35 12.13 13.36
CA HIS A 289 -3.00 12.14 14.67
C HIS A 289 -4.30 11.30 14.71
N LYS A 290 -4.98 11.15 13.57
CA LYS A 290 -6.23 10.38 13.49
C LYS A 290 -5.92 8.89 13.59
N LYS A 291 -6.43 8.24 14.66
CA LYS A 291 -6.23 6.80 14.93
C LYS A 291 -6.56 5.91 13.73
N GLN A 292 -7.64 6.22 12.99
CA GLN A 292 -8.03 5.48 11.78
C GLN A 292 -6.94 5.50 10.70
N ARG A 293 -6.38 6.69 10.41
CA ARG A 293 -5.30 6.83 9.41
C ARG A 293 -4.04 6.09 9.83
N LYS A 294 -3.65 6.23 11.11
CA LYS A 294 -2.54 5.46 11.70
C LYS A 294 -2.77 3.95 11.58
N GLY A 295 -3.99 3.49 11.88
CA GLY A 295 -4.42 2.11 11.72
C GLY A 295 -4.29 1.59 10.29
N SER A 296 -4.68 2.38 9.28
CA SER A 296 -4.49 2.03 7.87
C SER A 296 -3.02 1.84 7.51
N GLY A 297 -2.13 2.70 8.04
CA GLY A 297 -0.68 2.57 7.86
C GLY A 297 -0.12 1.28 8.46
N ILE A 298 -0.52 0.94 9.69
CA ILE A 298 -0.11 -0.30 10.38
C ILE A 298 -0.58 -1.53 9.60
N ARG A 299 -1.85 -1.55 9.19
CA ARG A 299 -2.44 -2.64 8.40
C ARG A 299 -1.72 -2.81 7.06
N LEU A 300 -1.44 -1.72 6.35
CA LEU A 300 -0.68 -1.76 5.10
C LEU A 300 0.76 -2.25 5.28
N LEU A 301 1.44 -1.80 6.33
CA LEU A 301 2.78 -2.29 6.69
C LEU A 301 2.74 -3.79 7.00
N SER A 302 1.73 -4.25 7.74
CA SER A 302 1.52 -5.66 8.05
C SER A 302 1.37 -6.51 6.78
N GLN A 303 0.65 -6.00 5.78
CA GLN A 303 0.52 -6.68 4.48
C GLN A 303 1.84 -6.71 3.71
N LEU A 304 2.64 -5.64 3.71
CA LEU A 304 3.98 -5.64 3.11
C LEU A 304 4.92 -6.65 3.78
N ILE A 305 4.89 -6.74 5.12
CA ILE A 305 5.66 -7.73 5.87
C ILE A 305 5.20 -9.14 5.52
N SER A 306 3.89 -9.36 5.37
CA SER A 306 3.33 -10.66 4.98
C SER A 306 3.87 -11.14 3.62
N LEU A 307 4.12 -10.24 2.67
CA LEU A 307 4.76 -10.60 1.38
C LEU A 307 6.13 -11.25 1.55
N THR A 308 6.85 -10.93 2.63
CA THR A 308 8.19 -11.46 2.91
C THR A 308 8.17 -12.95 3.24
N SER A 309 6.99 -13.52 3.52
CA SER A 309 6.77 -14.97 3.68
C SER A 309 6.97 -15.73 2.37
N THR A 310 7.11 -14.98 1.27
CA THR A 310 7.38 -15.51 -0.05
C THR A 310 8.79 -15.17 -0.52
N THR A 311 9.32 -15.97 -1.43
CA THR A 311 10.57 -15.67 -2.14
C THR A 311 10.42 -14.53 -3.15
N ARG A 312 9.18 -14.15 -3.49
CA ARG A 312 8.86 -13.16 -4.53
C ARG A 312 8.98 -11.70 -4.09
N PHE A 313 9.27 -11.46 -2.81
CA PHE A 313 9.48 -10.13 -2.24
C PHE A 313 10.78 -10.09 -1.41
N ASP A 314 11.70 -9.19 -1.74
CA ASP A 314 13.02 -9.12 -1.10
C ASP A 314 12.95 -8.43 0.27
N LEU A 315 13.11 -9.21 1.34
CA LEU A 315 13.04 -8.72 2.72
C LEU A 315 14.22 -7.79 3.09
N PRO A 316 15.50 -8.16 2.87
CA PRO A 316 16.62 -7.25 3.14
C PRO A 316 16.50 -5.88 2.46
N MET A 317 16.13 -5.86 1.17
CA MET A 317 15.94 -4.60 0.44
C MET A 317 14.76 -3.81 0.99
N PHE A 318 13.66 -4.47 1.35
CA PHE A 318 12.52 -3.83 1.99
C PHE A 318 12.88 -3.19 3.34
N VAL A 319 13.59 -3.90 4.22
CA VAL A 319 14.06 -3.37 5.51
C VAL A 319 14.99 -2.18 5.30
N GLY A 320 15.94 -2.29 4.36
CA GLY A 320 16.84 -1.18 4.02
C GLY A 320 16.09 0.04 3.48
N ALA A 321 15.07 -0.17 2.63
CA ALA A 321 14.24 0.89 2.08
C ALA A 321 13.37 1.60 3.13
N LEU A 322 12.85 0.86 4.12
CA LEU A 322 12.11 1.40 5.25
C LEU A 322 13.04 2.20 6.18
N CYS A 323 14.11 1.57 6.66
CA CYS A 323 15.02 2.20 7.61
C CYS A 323 15.82 3.34 6.97
N GLY A 324 15.98 3.37 5.65
CA GLY A 324 16.55 4.51 4.93
C GLY A 324 15.61 5.73 4.85
N ARG A 325 14.30 5.54 5.08
CA ARG A 325 13.29 6.62 5.09
C ARG A 325 12.95 7.10 6.50
N VAL A 326 13.13 6.26 7.50
CA VAL A 326 12.84 6.58 8.90
C VAL A 326 14.16 6.83 9.62
N PRO A 327 14.56 8.09 9.83
CA PRO A 327 15.74 8.39 10.61
C PRO A 327 15.55 7.86 12.04
N ILE A 328 16.65 7.60 12.74
CA ILE A 328 16.56 6.95 14.06
C ILE A 328 15.80 7.82 15.06
N GLU A 329 15.86 9.15 14.93
CA GLU A 329 15.10 10.11 15.74
C GLU A 329 13.59 9.87 15.67
N ASP A 330 13.10 9.36 14.54
CA ASP A 330 11.70 9.02 14.31
C ASP A 330 11.37 7.56 14.71
N TRP A 331 12.25 6.87 15.43
CA TRP A 331 11.99 5.52 15.96
C TRP A 331 10.64 5.38 16.68
N PRO A 332 10.16 6.33 17.51
CA PRO A 332 8.87 6.18 18.20
C PRO A 332 7.68 5.98 17.24
N LEU A 333 7.79 6.55 16.03
CA LEU A 333 6.81 6.37 14.96
C LEU A 333 6.74 4.90 14.52
N LEU A 334 7.90 4.33 14.24
CA LEU A 334 8.04 2.94 13.79
C LEU A 334 7.77 1.97 14.93
N GLN A 335 8.26 2.25 16.13
CA GLN A 335 8.02 1.46 17.34
C GLN A 335 6.52 1.25 17.56
N THR A 336 5.71 2.32 17.45
CA THR A 336 4.26 2.15 17.60
C THR A 336 3.75 1.13 16.59
N ALA A 337 4.19 1.18 15.33
CA ALA A 337 3.74 0.22 14.32
C ALA A 337 4.19 -1.21 14.64
N LEU A 338 5.42 -1.40 15.12
CA LEU A 338 5.96 -2.70 15.50
C LEU A 338 5.18 -3.33 16.66
N GLU A 339 4.75 -2.54 17.65
CA GLU A 339 3.95 -3.00 18.80
C GLU A 339 2.59 -3.58 18.38
N TYR A 340 1.98 -3.09 17.29
CA TYR A 340 0.71 -3.62 16.77
C TYR A 340 0.87 -4.82 15.81
N LEU A 341 2.10 -5.23 15.48
CA LEU A 341 2.31 -6.38 14.60
C LEU A 341 2.04 -7.69 15.34
N PRO A 342 1.39 -8.68 14.68
CA PRO A 342 1.17 -10.00 15.27
C PRO A 342 2.47 -10.73 15.60
N ASP A 343 2.44 -11.59 16.62
CA ASP A 343 3.55 -12.49 16.96
C ASP A 343 3.57 -13.74 16.06
N LYS A 344 3.62 -13.53 14.74
CA LYS A 344 3.90 -14.60 13.76
C LYS A 344 5.32 -14.45 13.23
N GLN A 345 5.92 -15.56 12.81
CA GLN A 345 7.32 -15.64 12.36
C GLN A 345 7.76 -14.54 11.35
N PRO A 346 7.00 -14.21 10.28
CA PRO A 346 7.39 -13.14 9.35
C PRO A 346 7.57 -11.77 10.02
N TYR A 347 6.71 -11.46 10.99
CA TYR A 347 6.70 -10.18 11.68
C TYR A 347 7.80 -10.08 12.71
N LEU A 348 8.02 -11.15 13.49
CA LEU A 348 9.13 -11.20 14.44
C LEU A 348 10.48 -11.11 13.70
N HIS A 349 10.61 -11.81 12.57
CA HIS A 349 11.83 -11.74 11.76
C HIS A 349 12.03 -10.35 11.16
N PHE A 350 10.96 -9.70 10.70
CA PHE A 350 11.01 -8.31 10.29
C PHE A 350 11.42 -7.36 11.42
N LYS A 351 10.81 -7.45 12.62
CA LYS A 351 11.18 -6.69 13.83
C LYS A 351 12.66 -6.84 14.13
N LEU A 352 13.15 -8.08 14.13
CA LEU A 352 14.55 -8.42 14.38
C LEU A 352 15.49 -7.71 13.39
N LEU A 353 15.23 -7.83 12.09
CA LEU A 353 16.07 -7.22 11.05
C LEU A 353 16.06 -5.69 11.10
N VAL A 354 14.91 -5.08 11.39
CA VAL A 354 14.80 -3.63 11.61
C VAL A 354 15.70 -3.19 12.77
N CYS A 355 15.63 -3.89 13.91
CA CYS A 355 16.45 -3.56 15.07
C CYS A 355 17.95 -3.75 14.79
N ILE A 356 18.33 -4.85 14.14
CA ILE A 356 19.71 -5.11 13.70
C ILE A 356 20.21 -3.97 12.80
N HIS A 357 19.38 -3.52 11.86
CA HIS A 357 19.74 -2.46 10.93
C HIS A 357 20.04 -1.14 11.66
N TYR A 358 19.15 -0.71 12.56
CA TYR A 358 19.38 0.52 13.34
C TYR A 358 20.61 0.40 14.23
N LEU A 359 20.75 -0.66 15.03
CA LEU A 359 21.92 -0.83 15.92
C LEU A 359 23.23 -0.96 15.13
N GLY A 360 23.18 -1.56 13.94
CA GLY A 360 24.32 -1.69 13.03
C GLY A 360 24.77 -0.36 12.44
N GLN A 361 23.85 0.56 12.11
CA GLN A 361 24.18 1.91 11.65
C GLN A 361 24.91 2.72 12.72
N LEU A 362 24.45 2.58 13.97
CA LEU A 362 24.97 3.32 15.11
C LEU A 362 26.38 2.86 15.48
N SER A 363 26.65 1.56 15.36
CA SER A 363 27.99 1.00 15.57
C SER A 363 29.04 1.53 14.59
N ARG A 364 28.62 2.20 13.49
CA ARG A 364 29.51 2.74 12.45
C ARG A 364 29.81 4.23 12.59
N SER A 365 29.14 4.97 13.47
CA SER A 365 29.24 6.44 13.52
C SER A 365 30.57 6.98 14.07
N ASP A 366 31.35 6.18 14.80
CA ASP A 366 32.54 6.66 15.52
C ASP A 366 33.84 6.68 14.70
N GLY A 367 33.77 6.36 13.40
CA GLY A 367 34.94 6.44 12.53
C GLY A 367 34.59 7.07 11.19
N PRO A 368 35.48 7.90 10.60
CA PRO A 368 35.37 8.23 9.19
C PRO A 368 35.48 6.93 8.41
N VAL A 369 34.34 6.37 8.01
CA VAL A 369 34.29 5.24 7.10
C VAL A 369 34.84 5.77 5.79
N LYS A 370 36.16 5.68 5.62
CA LYS A 370 36.79 5.66 4.31
C LYS A 370 36.24 4.40 3.67
N ALA A 371 35.03 4.51 3.10
CA ALA A 371 34.44 3.49 2.27
C ALA A 371 35.47 3.30 1.17
N LYS A 372 36.32 2.27 1.34
CA LYS A 372 37.17 1.77 0.27
C LYS A 372 36.16 1.32 -0.77
N ARG A 373 35.80 2.22 -1.69
CA ARG A 373 35.00 1.89 -2.87
C ARG A 373 35.65 0.62 -3.39
N ALA A 374 34.92 -0.49 -3.33
CA ALA A 374 35.40 -1.73 -3.88
C ALA A 374 35.80 -1.40 -5.32
N ALA A 375 37.09 -1.54 -5.63
CA ALA A 375 37.58 -1.30 -6.98
C ALA A 375 36.69 -2.10 -7.94
N PRO A 376 36.24 -1.50 -9.06
CA PRO A 376 35.36 -2.17 -10.00
C PRO A 376 36.04 -3.46 -10.46
N ARG A 377 35.63 -4.59 -9.87
CA ARG A 377 36.10 -5.90 -10.31
C ARG A 377 35.43 -6.17 -11.64
N ALA A 378 36.22 -6.21 -12.71
CA ALA A 378 35.80 -6.73 -13.99
C ALA A 378 35.19 -8.12 -13.74
N ARG A 379 33.86 -8.25 -13.94
CA ARG A 379 33.20 -9.54 -13.89
C ARG A 379 33.77 -10.36 -15.04
N GLY A 380 34.64 -11.31 -14.73
CA GLY A 380 35.09 -12.31 -15.70
C GLY A 380 33.85 -12.98 -16.30
N ALA A 381 33.87 -13.19 -17.62
CA ALA A 381 32.81 -13.85 -18.35
C ALA A 381 32.42 -15.13 -17.59
N ARG A 382 31.19 -15.15 -17.09
CA ARG A 382 30.64 -16.31 -16.39
C ARG A 382 30.53 -17.41 -17.42
N THR A 383 31.41 -18.39 -17.36
CA THR A 383 31.25 -19.65 -18.10
C THR A 383 29.85 -20.17 -17.78
N GLU A 384 29.04 -20.40 -18.82
CA GLU A 384 27.74 -21.06 -18.70
C GLU A 384 27.96 -22.44 -18.08
N GLU A 385 27.88 -22.51 -16.76
CA GLU A 385 27.75 -23.77 -16.05
C GLU A 385 26.36 -24.30 -16.38
N GLU A 386 26.34 -25.40 -17.14
CA GLU A 386 25.15 -26.13 -17.56
C GLU A 386 24.19 -26.29 -16.38
N ARG A 387 23.13 -25.50 -16.40
CA ARG A 387 22.07 -25.54 -15.39
C ARG A 387 21.36 -26.88 -15.62
N PRO A 388 21.33 -27.80 -14.66
CA PRO A 388 20.74 -29.12 -14.86
C PRO A 388 19.27 -28.97 -15.25
N GLU A 389 18.98 -29.21 -16.53
CA GLU A 389 17.64 -29.19 -17.10
C GLU A 389 16.86 -30.38 -16.52
N GLY A 390 15.69 -30.13 -15.91
CA GLY A 390 14.70 -31.18 -15.68
C GLY A 390 14.27 -31.45 -14.24
N SER A 391 14.73 -30.69 -13.26
CA SER A 391 14.12 -30.74 -11.93
C SER A 391 12.88 -29.84 -11.90
N ASN A 392 11.69 -30.44 -12.09
CA ASN A 392 10.38 -29.90 -11.67
C ASN A 392 10.36 -29.73 -10.13
N MET A 393 11.29 -28.94 -9.58
CA MET A 393 11.18 -28.42 -8.23
C MET A 393 9.93 -27.55 -8.27
N GLY A 394 8.84 -28.09 -7.74
CA GLY A 394 7.60 -27.34 -7.54
C GLY A 394 7.99 -26.01 -6.90
N ASP A 395 7.50 -24.92 -7.50
CA ASP A 395 7.77 -23.53 -7.15
C ASP A 395 7.39 -23.32 -5.68
N SER A 396 8.30 -23.66 -4.75
CA SER A 396 8.07 -23.54 -3.32
C SER A 396 8.18 -22.06 -3.01
N VAL A 397 7.03 -21.39 -3.11
CA VAL A 397 6.93 -19.94 -2.89
C VAL A 397 7.25 -19.57 -1.45
N VAL A 398 7.14 -20.50 -0.49
CA VAL A 398 7.36 -20.28 0.94
C VAL A 398 8.83 -19.99 1.24
N ARG A 399 9.11 -18.87 1.90
CA ARG A 399 10.45 -18.52 2.38
C ARG A 399 10.73 -19.20 3.73
N THR A 400 11.90 -19.83 3.84
CA THR A 400 12.48 -20.20 5.12
C THR A 400 13.27 -19.02 5.67
N TYR A 401 12.98 -18.62 6.90
CA TYR A 401 13.68 -17.54 7.58
C TYR A 401 14.88 -18.08 8.35
N ALA A 402 16.09 -17.73 7.91
CA ALA A 402 17.29 -18.00 8.69
C ALA A 402 17.38 -16.97 9.82
N ILE A 403 17.32 -17.43 11.07
CA ILE A 403 17.52 -16.55 12.22
C ILE A 403 19.00 -16.15 12.27
N PRO A 404 19.33 -14.85 12.40
CA PRO A 404 20.70 -14.38 12.66
C PRO A 404 21.31 -15.08 13.88
N ASN A 405 22.56 -15.50 13.81
CA ASN A 405 23.18 -16.21 14.92
C ASN A 405 23.37 -15.29 16.15
N TRP A 406 23.07 -15.81 17.34
CA TRP A 406 23.19 -15.08 18.61
C TRP A 406 24.61 -14.56 18.79
N LYS A 407 25.60 -15.46 18.85
CA LYS A 407 26.99 -15.13 19.17
C LYS A 407 27.65 -14.20 18.15
N SER A 408 27.37 -14.37 16.86
CA SER A 408 28.03 -13.57 15.82
C SER A 408 27.36 -12.23 15.53
N THR A 409 26.05 -12.11 15.81
CA THR A 409 25.27 -10.96 15.33
C THR A 409 24.47 -10.31 16.43
N VAL A 410 23.56 -11.02 17.09
CA VAL A 410 22.59 -10.42 18.02
C VAL A 410 23.25 -10.06 19.36
N GLY A 411 23.97 -10.98 19.98
CA GLY A 411 24.67 -10.80 21.26
C GLY A 411 25.65 -9.61 21.26
N PRO A 412 26.50 -9.44 20.23
CA PRO A 412 27.36 -8.26 20.10
C PRO A 412 26.59 -6.93 20.03
N LEU A 413 25.46 -6.89 19.32
CA LEU A 413 24.62 -5.69 19.21
C LEU A 413 23.92 -5.36 20.53
N VAL A 414 23.48 -6.38 21.27
CA VAL A 414 22.92 -6.21 22.62
C VAL A 414 24.00 -5.71 23.59
N SER A 415 25.20 -6.27 23.53
CA SER A 415 26.32 -5.94 24.42
C SER A 415 27.00 -4.59 24.11
N ALA A 416 26.72 -4.00 22.94
CA ALA A 416 27.38 -2.77 22.50
C ALA A 416 27.15 -1.60 23.47
N SER A 417 28.21 -0.89 23.84
CA SER A 417 28.16 0.21 24.81
C SER A 417 27.61 1.52 24.21
N TYR A 418 26.92 2.31 25.02
CA TYR A 418 26.35 3.61 24.62
C TYR A 418 27.29 4.81 24.75
N LYS A 419 28.59 4.59 25.01
CA LYS A 419 29.52 5.68 25.32
C LYS A 419 29.50 6.74 24.22
N GLY A 420 29.09 7.96 24.57
CA GLY A 420 29.06 9.12 23.66
C GLY A 420 27.74 9.34 22.90
N GLN A 421 26.72 8.50 23.08
CA GLN A 421 25.44 8.65 22.38
C GLN A 421 24.45 9.54 23.15
N ASN A 422 23.78 10.46 22.45
CA ASN A 422 22.89 11.45 23.05
C ASN A 422 21.46 10.92 23.35
N ASN A 423 21.14 9.69 22.94
CA ASN A 423 19.76 9.17 22.96
C ASN A 423 19.65 7.78 23.60
N VAL A 424 20.34 7.55 24.72
CA VAL A 424 20.49 6.24 25.39
C VAL A 424 19.16 5.49 25.55
N GLY A 425 18.08 6.16 25.97
CA GLY A 425 16.77 5.54 26.16
C GLY A 425 16.21 4.89 24.89
N MET A 426 16.40 5.53 23.73
CA MET A 426 15.98 4.97 22.45
C MET A 426 16.75 3.71 22.07
N TYR A 427 18.06 3.67 22.31
CA TYR A 427 18.84 2.45 22.05
C TYR A 427 18.43 1.31 22.97
N CYS A 428 18.12 1.61 24.24
CA CYS A 428 17.56 0.62 25.15
C CYS A 428 16.26 0.05 24.57
N LYS A 429 15.33 0.90 24.11
CA LYS A 429 14.08 0.44 23.47
C LYS A 429 14.35 -0.44 22.23
N ILE A 430 15.29 -0.06 21.36
CA ILE A 430 15.62 -0.88 20.17
C ILE A 430 16.25 -2.23 20.57
N LYS A 431 17.16 -2.26 21.56
CA LYS A 431 17.74 -3.52 22.05
C LYS A 431 16.72 -4.41 22.74
N TYR A 432 15.77 -3.81 23.45
CA TYR A 432 14.67 -4.52 24.07
C TYR A 432 13.83 -5.21 22.99
N GLU A 433 13.39 -4.48 21.97
CA GLU A 433 12.64 -5.04 20.84
C GLU A 433 13.43 -6.12 20.10
N LEU A 434 14.75 -5.93 19.94
CA LEU A 434 15.64 -6.95 19.37
C LEU A 434 15.61 -8.25 20.20
N LEU A 435 15.76 -8.15 21.52
CA LEU A 435 15.80 -9.28 22.43
C LEU A 435 14.46 -10.02 22.45
N VAL A 436 13.34 -9.30 22.57
CA VAL A 436 11.99 -9.87 22.55
C VAL A 436 11.76 -10.61 21.24
N ALA A 437 11.99 -9.95 20.11
CA ALA A 437 11.77 -10.57 18.79
C ALA A 437 12.69 -11.80 18.58
N TYR A 438 13.93 -11.74 19.08
CA TYR A 438 14.87 -12.86 18.99
C TYR A 438 14.43 -14.06 19.83
N ALA A 439 14.10 -13.84 21.10
CA ALA A 439 13.63 -14.88 22.02
C ALA A 439 12.38 -15.56 21.45
N SER A 440 11.36 -14.76 21.09
CA SER A 440 10.13 -15.29 20.49
C SER A 440 10.41 -16.12 19.24
N LEU A 441 11.32 -15.67 18.35
CA LEU A 441 11.67 -16.45 17.16
C LEU A 441 12.34 -17.79 17.48
N ASN A 442 13.24 -17.80 18.46
CA ASN A 442 13.93 -19.01 18.89
C ASN A 442 12.93 -20.02 19.50
N ASP A 443 11.92 -19.53 20.23
CA ASP A 443 10.87 -20.38 20.81
C ASP A 443 9.96 -21.00 19.76
N HIS A 444 9.71 -20.30 18.66
CA HIS A 444 8.93 -20.80 17.53
C HIS A 444 9.68 -21.87 16.71
N GLN A 445 10.98 -22.05 16.90
CA GLN A 445 11.73 -23.09 16.19
C GLN A 445 11.54 -24.47 16.83
N GLU A 446 11.47 -25.49 15.98
CA GLU A 446 11.57 -26.88 16.42
C GLU A 446 12.88 -27.11 17.19
N LEU A 447 12.91 -28.10 18.09
CA LEU A 447 14.04 -28.36 19.00
C LEU A 447 15.42 -28.44 18.31
N GLY A 448 15.48 -28.84 17.03
CA GLY A 448 16.72 -28.91 16.25
C GLY A 448 17.10 -27.61 15.51
N GLY A 449 16.21 -26.63 15.45
CA GLY A 449 16.43 -25.36 14.77
C GLY A 449 16.97 -24.24 15.66
N ARG A 450 16.83 -24.37 16.99
CA ARG A 450 17.18 -23.37 18.00
C ARG A 450 18.66 -22.98 17.94
N ASP A 451 18.95 -21.71 18.23
CA ASP A 451 20.31 -21.20 18.31
C ASP A 451 21.00 -21.72 19.58
N ALA A 452 21.91 -22.69 19.42
CA ALA A 452 22.66 -23.29 20.53
C ALA A 452 23.46 -22.26 21.34
N GLY A 453 23.87 -21.14 20.73
CA GLY A 453 24.60 -20.08 21.43
C GLY A 453 23.70 -19.26 22.35
N TRP A 454 22.44 -19.05 21.97
CA TRP A 454 21.43 -18.47 22.85
C TRP A 454 21.13 -19.37 24.04
N ASP A 455 20.89 -20.66 23.77
CA ASP A 455 20.57 -21.63 24.83
C ASP A 455 21.74 -21.76 25.83
N GLU A 456 22.99 -21.82 25.36
CA GLU A 456 24.17 -21.88 26.24
C GLU A 456 24.25 -20.66 27.19
N GLU A 457 24.09 -19.44 26.66
CA GLU A 457 24.14 -18.21 27.46
C GLU A 457 22.93 -18.04 28.39
N LEU A 458 21.78 -18.63 28.04
CA LEU A 458 20.62 -18.68 28.92
C LEU A 458 20.88 -19.60 30.11
N HIS A 459 21.47 -20.78 29.89
CA HIS A 459 21.72 -21.77 30.94
C HIS A 459 22.87 -21.40 31.89
N ASP A 460 23.94 -20.77 31.40
CA ASP A 460 25.10 -20.38 32.22
C ASP A 460 24.92 -19.02 32.96
N GLY A 461 23.80 -18.33 32.68
CA GLY A 461 23.47 -17.01 33.23
C GLY A 461 24.27 -15.85 32.61
N SER A 462 25.03 -16.08 31.54
CA SER A 462 25.76 -15.06 30.79
C SER A 462 24.80 -14.10 30.09
N LEU A 463 23.67 -14.59 29.57
CA LEU A 463 22.64 -13.73 28.98
C LEU A 463 22.12 -12.70 29.98
N ARG A 464 21.84 -13.12 31.23
CA ARG A 464 21.43 -12.20 32.31
C ARG A 464 22.48 -11.12 32.53
N LYS A 465 23.76 -11.48 32.61
CA LYS A 465 24.86 -10.50 32.78
C LYS A 465 24.95 -9.54 31.60
N THR A 466 24.79 -10.05 30.38
CA THR A 466 24.76 -9.25 29.15
C THR A 466 23.63 -8.24 29.19
N ILE A 467 22.42 -8.65 29.59
CA ILE A 467 21.26 -7.77 29.73
C ILE A 467 21.48 -6.73 30.85
N GLU A 468 21.90 -7.16 32.04
CA GLU A 468 22.18 -6.24 33.17
C GLU A 468 23.24 -5.18 32.79
N THR A 469 24.24 -5.56 32.00
CA THR A 469 25.28 -4.64 31.50
C THR A 469 24.75 -3.73 30.40
N ALA A 470 23.99 -4.29 29.45
CA ALA A 470 23.44 -3.55 28.31
C ALA A 470 22.42 -2.50 28.74
N PHE A 471 21.81 -2.64 29.91
CA PHE A 471 20.74 -1.76 30.40
C PHE A 471 21.02 -1.22 31.80
N ASP A 472 22.29 -0.98 32.11
CA ASP A 472 22.70 -0.44 33.42
C ASP A 472 21.98 0.91 33.70
N PRO A 473 21.13 0.99 34.75
CA PRO A 473 20.41 2.21 35.10
C PRO A 473 21.32 3.41 35.37
N ARG A 474 22.59 3.17 35.72
CA ARG A 474 23.59 4.24 35.95
C ARG A 474 23.97 4.98 34.67
N LEU A 475 23.77 4.36 33.51
CA LEU A 475 24.01 4.99 32.20
C LEU A 475 22.84 5.89 31.77
N VAL A 476 21.68 5.68 32.38
CA VAL A 476 20.45 6.42 32.10
C VAL A 476 20.39 7.68 32.97
N ARG A 477 20.90 8.79 32.43
CA ARG A 477 21.03 10.06 33.18
C ARG A 477 19.76 10.90 33.20
N LYS A 478 18.86 10.74 32.23
CA LYS A 478 17.63 11.54 32.13
C LYS A 478 16.43 10.75 32.66
N LYS A 479 15.50 11.44 33.31
CA LYS A 479 14.26 10.83 33.82
C LYS A 479 13.39 10.25 32.70
N GLU A 480 13.41 10.85 31.51
CA GLU A 480 12.69 10.38 30.31
C GLU A 480 13.22 9.03 29.79
N ASP A 481 14.47 8.72 30.07
CA ASP A 481 15.11 7.45 29.69
C ASP A 481 14.80 6.31 30.70
N ALA A 482 14.23 6.62 31.87
CA ALA A 482 13.97 5.64 32.94
C ALA A 482 12.85 4.63 32.57
N GLU A 483 11.95 5.00 31.66
CA GLU A 483 10.91 4.09 31.16
C GLU A 483 11.52 2.85 30.46
N GLY A 484 12.62 3.04 29.72
CA GLY A 484 13.34 1.94 29.07
C GLY A 484 13.99 0.96 30.06
N VAL A 485 14.35 1.43 31.25
CA VAL A 485 14.92 0.60 32.31
C VAL A 485 13.84 -0.18 33.06
N ASN A 486 12.64 0.39 33.23
CA ASN A 486 11.53 -0.32 33.87
C ASN A 486 11.04 -1.50 33.03
N LEU A 487 11.00 -1.33 31.70
CA LEU A 487 10.71 -2.42 30.75
C LEU A 487 11.66 -3.62 30.91
N LEU A 488 12.87 -3.39 31.44
CA LEU A 488 13.82 -4.46 31.71
C LEU A 488 13.41 -5.38 32.85
N GLY A 489 12.79 -4.82 33.89
CA GLY A 489 12.33 -5.59 35.04
C GLY A 489 11.25 -6.59 34.63
N GLU A 490 10.37 -6.18 33.71
CA GLU A 490 9.34 -7.01 33.11
C GLU A 490 9.96 -8.08 32.21
N LEU A 491 10.86 -7.69 31.28
CA LEU A 491 11.52 -8.62 30.36
C LEU A 491 12.30 -9.73 31.08
N LEU A 492 13.11 -9.36 32.07
CA LEU A 492 13.88 -10.32 32.85
C LEU A 492 12.95 -11.22 33.68
N GLY A 493 11.77 -10.74 34.05
CA GLY A 493 10.73 -11.56 34.66
C GLY A 493 10.26 -12.64 33.68
N ASP A 494 9.83 -12.22 32.49
CA ASP A 494 9.22 -13.11 31.50
C ASP A 494 10.22 -14.13 30.93
N ILE A 495 11.38 -13.67 30.44
CA ILE A 495 12.41 -14.55 29.85
C ILE A 495 12.95 -15.55 30.88
N LEU A 496 13.19 -15.12 32.12
CA LEU A 496 13.76 -16.02 33.14
C LEU A 496 12.71 -16.91 33.81
N PHE A 497 11.43 -16.58 33.70
CA PHE A 497 10.36 -17.45 34.18
C PHE A 497 10.18 -18.65 33.24
N GLU A 498 10.31 -18.46 31.93
CA GLU A 498 10.21 -19.55 30.94
C GLU A 498 11.43 -20.48 30.93
N ALA A 499 12.59 -20.01 31.39
CA ALA A 499 13.82 -20.82 31.46
C ALA A 499 13.86 -21.80 32.66
N LYS A 500 12.89 -21.75 33.58
CA LYS A 500 12.78 -22.65 34.74
C LYS A 500 11.71 -23.70 34.53
#